data_AF-N1PVW3-F1
#
_entry.id   AF-N1PVW3-F1
#
_cell.length_a   1.000
_cell.length_b   1.000
_cell.length_c   1.000
_cell.angle_alpha   90.00
_cell.angle_beta   90.00
_cell.angle_gamma   90.00
#
_symmetry.space_group_name_H-M   'P 1'
#
loop_
_entity.id
_entity.type
_entity.pdbx_description
1 polymer ?
#
loop_
_entity_poly.entity_id
_entity_poly.type
_entity_poly.pdbx_seq_one_letter_code
_entity_poly.pdbx_strand_id
1 'polypeptide(L)'
;MRETRTITASSESTQFRKTIVMGKLSSQDTDWVQEIMQDWDHAVYYVDLAGNEHSPSGLRTKINKAKEATPYLTYIVEHYDNLPDVAVFLHAHRKGWPEAWHNDAKDYDAVNMLHELQLDVVMERGYVNLRCLSTPGCPNEVQLNRNPPEDDRRAELAYPYVYGQFFNMTAEKVKEQISVIATPCCAQFAVSRDQIHQRPRSEYARYLTLIEESSYDDETLGTVMEYMWHILFGRDAVYCEDTAQCWASVYGRRNGRSAWT
;
A
#
# COMPACT_ATOMS: atom_id res chain seq x y z
N MET A 1 -57.35 19.93 -1.27
CA MET A 1 -56.19 19.57 -0.42
C MET A 1 -55.59 18.29 -0.95
N ARG A 2 -54.44 18.36 -1.62
CA ARG A 2 -53.62 17.19 -1.95
C ARG A 2 -52.26 17.44 -1.33
N GLU A 3 -51.99 16.76 -0.22
CA GLU A 3 -50.68 16.79 0.43
C GLU A 3 -49.66 16.13 -0.50
N THR A 4 -48.68 16.90 -0.94
CA THR A 4 -47.52 16.38 -1.66
C THR A 4 -46.52 15.92 -0.62
N ARG A 5 -46.39 14.60 -0.43
CA ARG A 5 -45.34 14.01 0.40
C ARG A 5 -43.99 14.19 -0.31
N THR A 6 -43.19 15.10 0.20
CA THR A 6 -41.77 15.22 -0.14
C THR A 6 -41.05 13.99 0.42
N ILE A 7 -40.64 13.07 -0.44
CA ILE A 7 -39.74 11.98 -0.06
C ILE A 7 -38.33 12.56 -0.09
N THR A 8 -37.83 12.99 1.06
CA THR A 8 -36.41 13.21 1.27
C THR A 8 -35.73 11.84 1.31
N ALA A 9 -34.98 11.51 0.25
CA ALA A 9 -34.04 10.40 0.28
C ALA A 9 -32.96 10.75 1.31
N SER A 10 -33.01 10.08 2.46
CA SER A 10 -31.88 10.00 3.38
C SER A 10 -30.78 9.23 2.67
N SER A 11 -29.68 9.88 2.30
CA SER A 11 -28.46 9.18 1.92
C SER A 11 -27.94 8.47 3.17
N GLU A 12 -28.30 7.20 3.35
CA GLU A 12 -27.58 6.35 4.30
C GLU A 12 -26.11 6.34 3.86
N SER A 13 -25.24 6.96 4.65
CA SER A 13 -23.80 6.87 4.46
C SER A 13 -23.45 5.39 4.54
N THR A 14 -23.00 4.81 3.44
CA THR A 14 -22.62 3.40 3.39
C THR A 14 -21.42 3.22 4.30
N GLN A 15 -21.60 2.55 5.44
CA GLN A 15 -20.52 2.38 6.40
C GLN A 15 -19.63 1.21 5.93
N PHE A 16 -18.52 1.54 5.26
CA PHE A 16 -17.52 0.54 4.88
C PHE A 16 -16.80 -0.01 6.11
N ARG A 17 -16.69 -1.33 6.21
CA ARG A 17 -15.71 -1.95 7.10
C ARG A 17 -14.32 -1.66 6.55
N LYS A 18 -13.43 -1.19 7.42
CA LYS A 18 -12.13 -0.68 7.04
C LYS A 18 -11.07 -1.09 8.04
N THR A 19 -9.94 -1.58 7.56
CA THR A 19 -8.84 -2.06 8.40
C THR A 19 -7.54 -1.36 8.05
N ILE A 20 -6.82 -0.89 9.06
CA ILE A 20 -5.44 -0.41 8.93
C ILE A 20 -4.48 -1.57 9.19
N VAL A 21 -3.59 -1.85 8.25
CA VAL A 21 -2.64 -2.95 8.27
C VAL A 21 -1.23 -2.39 8.32
N MET A 22 -0.43 -2.80 9.30
CA MET A 22 0.94 -2.33 9.48
C MET A 22 1.89 -3.46 9.83
N GLY A 23 3.13 -3.36 9.33
CA GLY A 23 4.28 -3.99 9.95
C GLY A 23 4.98 -3.00 10.89
N LYS A 24 5.44 -3.48 12.04
CA LYS A 24 6.25 -2.67 12.97
C LYS A 24 7.42 -3.45 13.55
N LEU A 25 8.49 -2.72 13.82
CA LEU A 25 9.52 -3.13 14.78
C LEU A 25 8.99 -2.96 16.20
N SER A 26 9.52 -3.75 17.13
CA SER A 26 9.15 -3.70 18.54
C SER A 26 9.47 -2.35 19.19
N SER A 27 10.40 -1.59 18.61
CA SER A 27 10.77 -0.23 19.03
C SER A 27 9.87 0.89 18.51
N GLN A 28 9.02 0.62 17.51
CA GLN A 28 8.15 1.63 16.91
C GLN A 28 6.84 1.77 17.70
N ASP A 29 6.36 3.00 17.85
CA ASP A 29 5.08 3.30 18.48
C ASP A 29 3.95 3.27 17.44
N THR A 30 2.94 2.44 17.71
CA THR A 30 1.73 2.29 16.91
C THR A 30 0.47 2.35 17.76
N ASP A 31 0.57 2.70 19.05
CA ASP A 31 -0.55 2.66 19.99
C ASP A 31 -1.64 3.68 19.59
N TRP A 32 -1.20 4.75 18.92
CA TRP A 32 -2.07 5.75 18.31
C TRP A 32 -3.15 5.17 17.38
N VAL A 33 -2.91 4.02 16.75
CA VAL A 33 -3.89 3.38 15.86
C VAL A 33 -5.11 2.96 16.68
N GLN A 34 -4.90 2.29 17.81
CA GLN A 34 -5.98 1.85 18.68
C GLN A 34 -6.59 3.03 19.47
N GLU A 35 -5.76 3.98 19.90
CA GLU A 35 -6.21 5.11 20.72
C GLU A 35 -7.06 6.13 19.94
N ILE A 36 -6.67 6.41 18.69
CA ILE A 36 -7.22 7.53 17.90
C ILE A 36 -8.15 7.01 16.79
N MET A 37 -7.78 5.94 16.07
CA MET A 37 -8.54 5.42 14.93
C MET A 37 -9.60 4.39 15.36
N GLN A 38 -10.41 4.72 16.37
CA GLN A 38 -11.36 3.80 17.00
C GLN A 38 -12.48 3.32 16.06
N ASP A 39 -12.73 4.04 14.97
CA ASP A 39 -13.70 3.68 13.92
C ASP A 39 -13.09 2.75 12.85
N TRP A 40 -11.81 2.37 12.98
CA TRP A 40 -11.12 1.43 12.10
C TRP A 40 -10.76 0.15 12.85
N ASP A 41 -10.95 -0.98 12.17
CA ASP A 41 -10.25 -2.21 12.57
C ASP A 41 -8.74 -2.02 12.34
N HIS A 42 -7.91 -2.79 13.03
CA HIS A 42 -6.47 -2.74 12.83
C HIS A 42 -5.81 -4.11 12.92
N ALA A 43 -4.76 -4.29 12.13
CA ALA A 43 -3.92 -5.48 12.11
C ALA A 43 -2.44 -5.04 12.12
N VAL A 44 -1.85 -5.00 13.31
CA VAL A 44 -0.47 -4.53 13.52
C VAL A 44 0.44 -5.73 13.77
N TYR A 45 1.27 -6.08 12.79
CA TYR A 45 2.19 -7.20 12.83
C TYR A 45 3.55 -6.78 13.38
N TYR A 46 4.01 -7.45 14.44
CA TYR A 46 5.38 -7.34 14.90
C TYR A 46 6.30 -8.21 14.04
N VAL A 47 7.39 -7.64 13.52
CA VAL A 47 8.27 -8.34 12.55
C VAL A 47 9.59 -8.84 13.13
N ASP A 48 10.03 -8.30 14.27
CA ASP A 48 11.38 -8.51 14.84
C ASP A 48 11.39 -9.24 16.19
N LEU A 49 10.27 -9.82 16.62
CA LEU A 49 10.17 -10.58 17.87
C LEU A 49 10.94 -11.90 17.81
N ALA A 50 11.66 -12.22 18.88
CA ALA A 50 12.28 -13.53 19.03
C ALA A 50 11.22 -14.66 18.99
N GLY A 51 11.66 -15.89 18.67
CA GLY A 51 10.73 -17.02 18.47
C GLY A 51 9.92 -17.41 19.71
N ASN A 52 10.42 -17.12 20.91
CA ASN A 52 9.75 -17.37 22.19
C ASN A 52 8.94 -16.18 22.72
N GLU A 53 8.97 -15.03 22.04
CA GLU A 53 8.25 -13.83 22.46
C GLU A 53 6.81 -13.82 21.93
N HIS A 54 5.90 -13.28 22.74
CA HIS A 54 4.50 -13.10 22.37
C HIS A 54 4.31 -11.70 21.80
N SER A 55 3.55 -11.60 20.70
CA SER A 55 3.18 -10.30 20.14
C SER A 55 2.11 -9.63 21.00
N PRO A 56 2.30 -8.35 21.42
CA PRO A 56 1.28 -7.59 22.14
C PRO A 56 -0.05 -7.47 21.37
N SER A 57 -0.02 -7.41 20.04
CA SER A 57 -1.23 -7.37 19.20
C SER A 57 -1.81 -8.76 18.92
N GLY A 58 -1.10 -9.83 19.30
CA GLY A 58 -1.39 -11.19 18.87
C GLY A 58 -0.96 -11.51 17.43
N LEU A 59 -0.50 -10.52 16.65
CA LEU A 59 -0.09 -10.67 15.26
C LEU A 59 1.43 -10.51 15.10
N ARG A 60 2.08 -11.45 14.41
CA ARG A 60 3.51 -11.43 14.10
C ARG A 60 3.80 -12.08 12.77
N THR A 61 4.88 -11.68 12.10
CA THR A 61 5.38 -12.41 10.94
C THR A 61 6.27 -13.58 11.39
N LYS A 62 6.46 -14.55 10.49
CA LYS A 62 7.38 -15.69 10.73
C LYS A 62 8.84 -15.27 10.64
N ILE A 63 9.13 -14.32 9.76
CA ILE A 63 10.47 -13.80 9.48
C ILE A 63 10.38 -12.29 9.24
N ASN A 64 11.46 -11.58 9.63
CA ASN A 64 11.67 -10.19 9.24
C ASN A 64 12.36 -10.18 7.86
N LYS A 65 11.58 -10.02 6.79
CA LYS A 65 12.08 -10.06 5.41
C LYS A 65 11.30 -9.07 4.56
N ALA A 66 11.97 -8.41 3.61
CA ALA A 66 11.34 -7.53 2.62
C ALA A 66 10.45 -6.41 3.20
N LYS A 67 10.85 -5.87 4.35
CA LYS A 67 10.21 -4.71 4.98
C LYS A 67 8.70 -4.93 5.18
N GLU A 68 7.85 -4.02 4.69
CA GLU A 68 6.39 -4.07 4.84
C GLU A 68 5.73 -5.16 3.98
N ALA A 69 6.43 -5.74 3.01
CA ALA A 69 5.81 -6.69 2.10
C ALA A 69 5.36 -7.98 2.78
N THR A 70 6.17 -8.51 3.70
CA THR A 70 5.84 -9.73 4.46
C THR A 70 4.59 -9.56 5.33
N PRO A 71 4.47 -8.53 6.20
CA PRO A 71 3.24 -8.35 6.98
C PRO A 71 2.02 -8.04 6.11
N TYR A 72 2.17 -7.32 4.99
CA TYR A 72 1.04 -7.01 4.11
C TYR A 72 0.50 -8.26 3.39
N LEU A 73 1.38 -9.10 2.83
CA LEU A 73 0.97 -10.37 2.22
C LEU A 73 0.45 -11.36 3.26
N THR A 74 1.08 -11.42 4.45
CA THR A 74 0.58 -12.25 5.56
C THR A 74 -0.87 -11.89 5.89
N TYR A 75 -1.18 -10.60 6.06
CA TYR A 75 -2.55 -10.14 6.30
C TYR A 75 -3.51 -10.58 5.20
N ILE A 76 -3.16 -10.35 3.92
CA ILE A 76 -4.00 -10.74 2.78
C ILE A 76 -4.27 -12.25 2.81
N VAL A 77 -3.27 -13.08 3.07
CA VAL A 77 -3.38 -14.54 3.08
C VAL A 77 -4.19 -15.05 4.26
N GLU A 78 -4.02 -14.48 5.45
CA GLU A 78 -4.69 -14.93 6.68
C GLU A 78 -6.15 -14.48 6.74
N HIS A 79 -6.45 -13.29 6.20
CA HIS A 79 -7.78 -12.68 6.26
C HIS A 79 -8.55 -12.76 4.94
N TYR A 80 -8.03 -13.45 3.92
CA TYR A 80 -8.58 -13.45 2.54
C TYR A 80 -10.11 -13.65 2.47
N ASP A 81 -10.65 -14.58 3.25
CA ASP A 81 -12.07 -14.95 3.24
C ASP A 81 -12.94 -13.97 4.07
N ASN A 82 -12.33 -13.08 4.85
CA ASN A 82 -12.98 -12.10 5.72
C ASN A 82 -12.34 -10.70 5.62
N LEU A 83 -11.95 -10.29 4.40
CA LEU A 83 -11.36 -8.97 4.15
C LEU A 83 -12.37 -7.82 4.37
N PRO A 84 -11.95 -6.68 4.95
CA PRO A 84 -12.76 -5.46 5.06
C PRO A 84 -13.14 -4.96 3.67
N ASP A 85 -14.16 -4.10 3.57
CA ASP A 85 -14.48 -3.46 2.28
C ASP A 85 -13.26 -2.69 1.75
N VAL A 86 -12.53 -2.01 2.65
CA VAL A 86 -11.26 -1.34 2.35
C VAL A 86 -10.16 -1.78 3.32
N ALA A 87 -9.04 -2.26 2.78
CA ALA A 87 -7.80 -2.47 3.54
C ALA A 87 -6.80 -1.36 3.21
N VAL A 88 -6.23 -0.73 4.24
CA VAL A 88 -5.21 0.31 4.11
C VAL A 88 -3.89 -0.22 4.66
N PHE A 89 -2.88 -0.26 3.81
CA PHE A 89 -1.54 -0.71 4.14
C PHE A 89 -0.67 0.52 4.37
N LEU A 90 -0.11 0.64 5.58
CA LEU A 90 0.55 1.85 6.07
C LEU A 90 1.86 1.53 6.78
N HIS A 91 2.83 2.44 6.73
CA HIS A 91 3.99 2.39 7.62
C HIS A 91 3.59 2.72 9.06
N ALA A 92 4.40 2.28 10.03
CA ALA A 92 4.15 2.49 11.46
C ALA A 92 4.23 3.96 11.90
N HIS A 93 4.91 4.82 11.14
CA HIS A 93 5.22 6.19 11.55
C HIS A 93 3.99 7.09 11.45
N ARG A 94 3.53 7.59 12.60
CA ARG A 94 2.36 8.47 12.64
C ARG A 94 2.62 9.83 11.99
N LYS A 95 3.58 10.61 12.52
CA LYS A 95 3.72 12.04 12.18
C LYS A 95 5.14 12.56 12.35
N GLY A 96 5.41 13.70 11.74
CA GLY A 96 6.67 14.43 11.87
C GLY A 96 7.70 14.10 10.79
N TRP A 97 8.69 14.99 10.68
CA TRP A 97 9.84 14.83 9.81
C TRP A 97 11.10 14.60 10.65
N PRO A 98 12.01 13.70 10.24
CA PRO A 98 11.99 12.95 8.99
C PRO A 98 11.18 11.65 9.04
N GLU A 99 10.71 11.17 10.19
CA GLU A 99 10.26 9.77 10.33
C GLU A 99 9.00 9.42 9.51
N ALA A 100 8.02 10.32 9.43
CA ALA A 100 6.72 10.07 8.79
C ALA A 100 6.57 10.79 7.43
N TRP A 101 7.68 11.21 6.82
CA TRP A 101 7.70 12.05 5.60
C TRP A 101 6.87 11.52 4.40
N HIS A 102 6.64 10.21 4.39
CA HIS A 102 5.85 9.49 3.39
C HIS A 102 4.35 9.79 3.48
N ASN A 103 3.84 10.30 4.60
CA ASN A 103 2.44 10.65 4.78
C ASN A 103 2.10 11.97 4.06
N ASP A 104 1.16 11.90 3.11
CA ASP A 104 0.72 13.06 2.32
C ASP A 104 -0.39 13.83 3.04
N ALA A 105 -0.07 14.36 4.22
CA ALA A 105 -0.97 15.13 5.07
C ALA A 105 -0.22 16.21 5.85
N LYS A 106 -0.95 17.20 6.36
CA LYS A 106 -0.39 18.27 7.20
C LYS A 106 0.38 17.67 8.37
N ASP A 107 1.56 18.22 8.65
CA ASP A 107 2.49 17.76 9.70
C ASP A 107 2.96 16.30 9.52
N TYR A 108 2.81 15.75 8.31
CA TYR A 108 3.05 14.36 7.98
C TYR A 108 2.19 13.39 8.81
N ASP A 109 1.02 13.83 9.31
CA ASP A 109 0.20 13.04 10.24
C ASP A 109 -0.71 12.05 9.49
N ALA A 110 -0.42 10.75 9.65
CA ALA A 110 -1.20 9.63 9.15
C ALA A 110 -2.68 9.71 9.56
N VAL A 111 -2.98 10.20 10.77
CA VAL A 111 -4.38 10.34 11.23
C VAL A 111 -5.14 11.30 10.32
N ASN A 112 -4.55 12.44 9.98
CA ASN A 112 -5.16 13.41 9.06
C ASN A 112 -5.31 12.80 7.66
N MET A 113 -4.26 12.11 7.19
CA MET A 113 -4.29 11.43 5.89
C MET A 113 -5.44 10.43 5.79
N LEU A 114 -5.65 9.61 6.82
CA LEU A 114 -6.69 8.57 6.84
C LEU A 114 -8.10 9.14 7.04
N HIS A 115 -8.26 10.21 7.81
CA HIS A 115 -9.55 10.90 7.94
C HIS A 115 -10.00 11.58 6.65
N GLU A 116 -9.07 12.09 5.85
CA GLU A 116 -9.36 12.72 4.56
C GLU A 116 -9.57 11.71 3.43
N LEU A 117 -9.13 10.46 3.60
CA LEU A 117 -9.20 9.43 2.57
C LEU A 117 -10.64 9.17 2.10
N GLN A 118 -10.89 9.37 0.81
CA GLN A 118 -12.18 9.15 0.18
C GLN A 118 -12.38 7.65 -0.09
N LEU A 119 -13.04 6.94 0.82
CA LEU A 119 -13.24 5.49 0.72
C LEU A 119 -14.06 5.09 -0.52
N ASP A 120 -15.03 5.90 -0.95
CA ASP A 120 -15.79 5.67 -2.18
C ASP A 120 -14.87 5.60 -3.40
N VAL A 121 -13.81 6.44 -3.44
CA VAL A 121 -12.82 6.43 -4.52
C VAL A 121 -11.95 5.18 -4.47
N VAL A 122 -11.64 4.67 -3.27
CA VAL A 122 -10.95 3.38 -3.12
C VAL A 122 -11.83 2.24 -3.64
N MET A 123 -13.13 2.26 -3.34
CA MET A 123 -14.08 1.26 -3.82
C MET A 123 -14.26 1.32 -5.34
N GLU A 124 -14.41 2.53 -5.90
CA GLU A 124 -14.57 2.76 -7.35
C GLU A 124 -13.33 2.32 -8.13
N ARG A 125 -12.15 2.76 -7.68
CA ARG A 125 -10.89 2.47 -8.40
C ARG A 125 -10.41 1.05 -8.11
N GLY A 126 -10.61 0.55 -6.90
CA GLY A 126 -10.08 -0.72 -6.40
C GLY A 126 -8.68 -0.62 -5.77
N TYR A 127 -7.85 0.34 -6.19
CA TYR A 127 -6.52 0.61 -5.64
C TYR A 127 -6.23 2.11 -5.72
N VAL A 128 -5.65 2.65 -4.65
CA VAL A 128 -5.22 4.04 -4.52
C VAL A 128 -3.88 4.09 -3.77
N ASN A 129 -2.92 4.82 -4.31
CA ASN A 129 -1.68 5.16 -3.60
C ASN A 129 -1.98 6.28 -2.58
N LEU A 130 -1.51 6.14 -1.34
CA LEU A 130 -1.70 7.15 -0.28
C LEU A 130 -0.68 8.30 -0.37
N ARG A 131 0.15 8.34 -1.40
CA ARG A 131 1.00 9.48 -1.73
C ARG A 131 0.61 10.04 -3.08
N CYS A 132 0.28 11.32 -3.12
CA CYS A 132 0.01 12.04 -4.36
C CYS A 132 1.25 12.77 -4.88
N LEU A 133 2.18 13.16 -3.99
CA LEU A 133 3.45 13.76 -4.39
C LEU A 133 4.28 12.83 -5.29
N SER A 134 4.49 13.25 -6.54
CA SER A 134 5.18 12.47 -7.58
C SER A 134 6.63 12.12 -7.27
N THR A 135 7.29 12.82 -6.34
CA THR A 135 8.70 12.58 -5.99
C THR A 135 8.83 12.06 -4.56
N PRO A 136 9.61 10.98 -4.33
CA PRO A 136 10.22 10.11 -5.35
C PRO A 136 9.20 9.19 -6.06
N GLY A 137 9.62 8.55 -7.16
CA GLY A 137 8.87 7.48 -7.82
C GLY A 137 8.34 7.76 -9.24
N CYS A 138 7.89 8.97 -9.54
CA CYS A 138 7.40 9.36 -10.87
C CYS A 138 8.35 10.34 -11.57
N PRO A 139 8.48 10.28 -12.92
CA PRO A 139 7.73 9.42 -13.85
C PRO A 139 8.43 8.12 -14.25
N ASN A 140 9.66 7.85 -13.78
CA ASN A 140 10.51 6.80 -14.33
C ASN A 140 11.53 6.22 -13.31
N GLU A 141 11.07 5.87 -12.11
CA GLU A 141 11.92 5.39 -11.04
C GLU A 141 12.77 4.17 -11.44
N VAL A 142 12.10 3.12 -11.93
CA VAL A 142 12.72 1.84 -12.27
C VAL A 142 12.78 1.70 -13.78
N GLN A 143 13.99 1.63 -14.36
CA GLN A 143 14.22 1.54 -15.80
C GLN A 143 14.92 0.22 -16.16
N LEU A 144 14.16 -0.80 -16.56
CA LEU A 144 14.68 -2.18 -16.69
C LEU A 144 15.72 -2.38 -17.81
N ASN A 145 15.78 -1.44 -18.75
CA ASN A 145 16.67 -1.45 -19.90
C ASN A 145 17.69 -0.28 -19.86
N ARG A 146 17.99 0.24 -18.68
CA ARG A 146 18.98 1.32 -18.51
C ARG A 146 20.32 0.93 -19.13
N ASN A 147 20.88 1.86 -19.90
CA ASN A 147 22.16 1.69 -20.57
C ASN A 147 22.99 3.00 -20.49
N PRO A 148 24.15 2.99 -19.83
CA PRO A 148 24.77 1.85 -19.13
C PRO A 148 23.99 1.44 -17.87
N PRO A 149 24.05 0.16 -17.45
CA PRO A 149 23.48 -0.25 -16.17
C PRO A 149 24.18 0.48 -15.01
N GLU A 150 23.42 0.74 -13.94
CA GLU A 150 23.89 1.36 -12.69
C GLU A 150 23.88 0.29 -11.58
N ASP A 151 25.06 -0.14 -11.12
CA ASP A 151 25.21 -1.26 -10.17
C ASP A 151 24.64 -0.97 -8.76
N ASP A 152 24.51 0.30 -8.40
CA ASP A 152 23.90 0.77 -7.15
C ASP A 152 22.37 0.70 -7.20
N ARG A 153 21.76 0.63 -8.38
CA ARG A 153 20.31 0.42 -8.57
C ARG A 153 19.91 -1.05 -8.44
N ARG A 154 20.24 -1.66 -7.31
CA ARG A 154 20.01 -3.11 -7.06
C ARG A 154 18.56 -3.53 -7.27
N ALA A 155 17.60 -2.71 -6.85
CA ALA A 155 16.19 -2.98 -7.05
C ALA A 155 15.82 -3.02 -8.54
N GLU A 156 16.33 -2.09 -9.36
CA GLU A 156 16.12 -2.06 -10.81
C GLU A 156 16.68 -3.33 -11.49
N LEU A 157 17.85 -3.79 -11.04
CA LEU A 157 18.48 -5.02 -11.53
C LEU A 157 17.72 -6.29 -11.10
N ALA A 158 17.15 -6.31 -9.89
CA ALA A 158 16.40 -7.44 -9.34
C ALA A 158 14.96 -7.52 -9.86
N TYR A 159 14.34 -6.38 -10.17
CA TYR A 159 12.94 -6.24 -10.56
C TYR A 159 12.46 -7.26 -11.61
N PRO A 160 13.14 -7.46 -12.77
CA PRO A 160 12.62 -8.35 -13.81
C PRO A 160 12.63 -9.82 -13.38
N TYR A 161 13.53 -10.21 -12.47
CA TYR A 161 13.57 -11.57 -11.92
C TYR A 161 12.44 -11.81 -10.92
N VAL A 162 12.25 -10.88 -9.97
CA VAL A 162 11.17 -10.97 -8.97
C VAL A 162 9.80 -10.89 -9.65
N TYR A 163 9.61 -9.92 -10.55
CA TYR A 163 8.39 -9.81 -11.35
C TYR A 163 8.15 -11.10 -12.15
N GLY A 164 9.20 -11.65 -12.77
CA GLY A 164 9.12 -12.91 -13.50
C GLY A 164 8.63 -14.08 -12.65
N GLN A 165 9.14 -14.21 -11.41
CA GLN A 165 8.66 -15.22 -10.47
C GLN A 165 7.20 -14.98 -10.06
N PHE A 166 6.78 -13.73 -9.88
CA PHE A 166 5.40 -13.39 -9.52
C PHE A 166 4.44 -13.71 -10.66
N PHE A 167 4.74 -13.29 -11.89
CA PHE A 167 3.79 -13.39 -13.01
C PHE A 167 4.10 -14.54 -13.98
N ASN A 168 4.94 -15.50 -13.57
CA ASN A 168 5.36 -16.65 -14.36
C ASN A 168 5.95 -16.25 -15.73
N MET A 169 6.84 -15.26 -15.73
CA MET A 169 7.56 -14.75 -16.90
C MET A 169 9.08 -14.90 -16.73
N THR A 170 9.81 -14.95 -17.84
CA THR A 170 11.28 -14.85 -17.78
C THR A 170 11.68 -13.38 -17.67
N ALA A 171 12.84 -13.09 -17.07
CA ALA A 171 13.33 -11.73 -16.93
C ALA A 171 13.48 -11.01 -18.28
N GLU A 172 13.85 -11.73 -19.33
CA GLU A 172 13.95 -11.22 -20.71
C GLU A 172 12.59 -10.75 -21.22
N LYS A 173 11.54 -11.57 -21.07
CA LYS A 173 10.17 -11.19 -21.46
C LYS A 173 9.66 -10.00 -20.68
N VAL A 174 10.02 -9.89 -19.39
CA VAL A 174 9.67 -8.72 -18.58
C VAL A 174 10.33 -7.47 -19.16
N LYS A 175 11.64 -7.52 -19.47
CA LYS A 175 12.39 -6.40 -20.07
C LYS A 175 11.90 -6.01 -21.46
N GLU A 176 11.44 -6.98 -22.25
CA GLU A 176 10.86 -6.74 -23.58
C GLU A 176 9.51 -6.02 -23.50
N GLN A 177 8.69 -6.33 -22.50
CA GLN A 177 7.32 -5.79 -22.36
C GLN A 177 7.24 -4.55 -21.49
N ILE A 178 8.15 -4.41 -20.51
CA ILE A 178 8.15 -3.36 -19.51
C ILE A 178 9.53 -2.70 -19.52
N SER A 179 9.58 -1.45 -19.96
CA SER A 179 10.81 -0.65 -19.96
C SER A 179 10.94 0.22 -18.71
N VAL A 180 9.82 0.71 -18.19
CA VAL A 180 9.76 1.66 -17.07
C VAL A 180 8.64 1.24 -16.11
N ILE A 181 8.93 1.34 -14.81
CA ILE A 181 7.95 1.25 -13.73
C ILE A 181 8.03 2.51 -12.90
N ALA A 182 6.87 3.10 -12.59
CA ALA A 182 6.78 4.33 -11.83
C ALA A 182 5.41 4.48 -11.17
N THR A 183 5.42 4.97 -9.94
CA THR A 183 4.26 5.35 -9.10
C THR A 183 4.82 6.24 -7.99
N PRO A 184 4.04 7.13 -7.35
CA PRO A 184 4.51 7.78 -6.13
C PRO A 184 5.03 6.74 -5.12
N CYS A 185 6.11 7.07 -4.42
CA CYS A 185 6.81 6.11 -3.55
C CYS A 185 5.98 5.54 -2.39
N CYS A 186 6.69 4.72 -1.63
CA CYS A 186 6.56 4.52 -0.19
C CYS A 186 5.55 3.46 0.23
N ALA A 187 5.16 2.54 -0.67
CA ALA A 187 4.42 1.33 -0.34
C ALA A 187 3.16 1.52 0.56
N GLN A 188 2.58 2.72 0.61
CA GLN A 188 1.35 3.02 1.34
C GLN A 188 0.19 3.11 0.37
N PHE A 189 -0.81 2.26 0.55
CA PHE A 189 -1.93 2.19 -0.38
C PHE A 189 -3.21 1.71 0.29
N ALA A 190 -4.34 2.06 -0.32
CA ALA A 190 -5.64 1.52 0.02
C ALA A 190 -6.14 0.65 -1.14
N VAL A 191 -6.75 -0.48 -0.81
CA VAL A 191 -7.26 -1.43 -1.79
C VAL A 191 -8.62 -1.95 -1.35
N SER A 192 -9.55 -2.11 -2.29
CA SER A 192 -10.85 -2.69 -2.00
C SER A 192 -10.78 -4.22 -1.88
N ARG A 193 -11.71 -4.81 -1.12
CA ARG A 193 -11.87 -6.28 -1.05
C ARG A 193 -11.93 -6.90 -2.43
N ASP A 194 -12.79 -6.34 -3.29
CA ASP A 194 -13.05 -6.87 -4.61
C ASP A 194 -11.79 -6.83 -5.48
N GLN A 195 -10.95 -5.81 -5.31
CA GLN A 195 -9.67 -5.72 -5.99
C GLN A 195 -8.66 -6.76 -5.49
N ILE A 196 -8.61 -7.04 -4.18
CA ILE A 196 -7.78 -8.15 -3.66
C ILE A 196 -8.28 -9.49 -4.23
N HIS A 197 -9.60 -9.71 -4.25
CA HIS A 197 -10.23 -10.95 -4.72
C HIS A 197 -10.11 -11.22 -6.22
N GLN A 198 -9.64 -10.24 -7.01
CA GLN A 198 -9.29 -10.48 -8.42
C GLN A 198 -8.15 -11.49 -8.59
N ARG A 199 -7.39 -11.79 -7.53
CA ARG A 199 -6.38 -12.87 -7.50
C ARG A 199 -6.73 -13.87 -6.41
N PRO A 200 -6.65 -15.18 -6.67
CA PRO A 200 -6.98 -16.18 -5.66
C PRO A 200 -5.98 -16.15 -4.50
N ARG A 201 -6.44 -16.53 -3.31
CA ARG A 201 -5.63 -16.68 -2.09
C ARG A 201 -4.31 -17.42 -2.30
N SER A 202 -4.33 -18.47 -3.13
CA SER A 202 -3.16 -19.30 -3.43
C SER A 202 -2.05 -18.53 -4.14
N GLU A 203 -2.37 -17.49 -4.90
CA GLU A 203 -1.35 -16.65 -5.52
C GLU A 203 -0.67 -15.73 -4.50
N TYR A 204 -1.43 -15.09 -3.61
CA TYR A 204 -0.83 -14.32 -2.52
C TYR A 204 0.03 -15.18 -1.59
N ALA A 205 -0.42 -16.40 -1.28
CA ALA A 205 0.38 -17.35 -0.51
C ALA A 205 1.70 -17.71 -1.21
N ARG A 206 1.66 -17.91 -2.54
CA ARG A 206 2.86 -18.14 -3.34
C ARG A 206 3.78 -16.92 -3.36
N TYR A 207 3.25 -15.71 -3.52
CA TYR A 207 4.04 -14.47 -3.46
C TYR A 207 4.74 -14.32 -2.12
N LEU A 208 4.04 -14.62 -1.02
CA LEU A 208 4.62 -14.60 0.32
C LEU A 208 5.80 -15.58 0.41
N THR A 209 5.62 -16.83 -0.03
CA THR A 209 6.72 -17.83 -0.06
C THR A 209 7.89 -17.37 -0.92
N LEU A 210 7.64 -16.81 -2.11
CA LEU A 210 8.70 -16.29 -2.98
C LEU A 210 9.52 -15.17 -2.31
N ILE A 211 8.87 -14.30 -1.55
CA ILE A 211 9.55 -13.24 -0.80
C ILE A 211 10.35 -13.81 0.37
N GLU A 212 9.76 -14.72 1.15
CA GLU A 212 10.39 -15.34 2.31
C GLU A 212 11.65 -16.16 1.92
N GLU A 213 11.61 -16.83 0.78
CA GLU A 213 12.69 -17.69 0.27
C GLU A 213 13.71 -16.94 -0.61
N SER A 214 13.46 -15.66 -0.92
CA SER A 214 14.31 -14.88 -1.81
C SER A 214 15.70 -14.64 -1.23
N SER A 215 16.72 -14.77 -2.08
CA SER A 215 18.12 -14.47 -1.74
C SER A 215 18.46 -12.98 -1.80
N TYR A 216 17.57 -12.11 -2.32
CA TYR A 216 17.79 -10.67 -2.34
C TYR A 216 17.75 -10.11 -0.91
N ASP A 217 18.54 -9.07 -0.64
CA ASP A 217 18.48 -8.37 0.64
C ASP A 217 17.15 -7.60 0.83
N ASP A 218 16.85 -7.23 2.07
CA ASP A 218 15.55 -6.64 2.43
C ASP A 218 15.31 -5.29 1.77
N GLU A 219 16.35 -4.49 1.55
CA GLU A 219 16.24 -3.18 0.91
C GLU A 219 15.91 -3.35 -0.57
N THR A 220 16.65 -4.22 -1.26
CA THR A 220 16.42 -4.54 -2.66
C THR A 220 15.02 -5.08 -2.88
N LEU A 221 14.60 -6.08 -2.10
CA LEU A 221 13.30 -6.72 -2.28
C LEU A 221 12.14 -5.84 -1.82
N GLY A 222 12.30 -5.09 -0.73
CA GLY A 222 11.33 -4.10 -0.27
C GLY A 222 11.08 -3.03 -1.34
N THR A 223 12.13 -2.50 -1.95
CA THR A 223 12.02 -1.51 -3.04
C THR A 223 11.34 -2.11 -4.28
N VAL A 224 11.67 -3.36 -4.66
CA VAL A 224 10.95 -4.03 -5.76
C VAL A 224 9.45 -4.14 -5.47
N MET A 225 9.09 -4.52 -4.24
CA MET A 225 7.68 -4.62 -3.83
C MET A 225 6.99 -3.26 -3.80
N GLU A 226 7.64 -2.21 -3.32
CA GLU A 226 7.13 -0.83 -3.32
C GLU A 226 6.62 -0.42 -4.70
N TYR A 227 7.39 -0.70 -5.76
CA TYR A 227 7.03 -0.39 -7.14
C TYR A 227 6.24 -1.51 -7.85
N MET A 228 5.88 -2.60 -7.16
CA MET A 228 5.08 -3.68 -7.74
C MET A 228 3.64 -3.70 -7.24
N TRP A 229 3.33 -3.05 -6.12
CA TRP A 229 1.98 -3.07 -5.52
C TRP A 229 0.88 -2.59 -6.46
N HIS A 230 1.07 -1.46 -7.13
CA HIS A 230 0.06 -0.94 -8.05
C HIS A 230 -0.21 -1.92 -9.20
N ILE A 231 0.82 -2.58 -9.72
CA ILE A 231 0.69 -3.60 -10.78
C ILE A 231 0.00 -4.86 -10.24
N LEU A 232 0.36 -5.29 -9.03
CA LEU A 232 -0.30 -6.41 -8.34
C LEU A 232 -1.81 -6.16 -8.21
N PHE A 233 -2.22 -4.90 -8.03
CA PHE A 233 -3.63 -4.50 -7.95
C PHE A 233 -4.18 -3.91 -9.25
N GLY A 234 -3.60 -4.29 -10.38
CA GLY A 234 -4.20 -4.07 -11.71
C GLY A 234 -4.02 -2.67 -12.28
N ARG A 235 -2.97 -1.95 -11.88
CA ARG A 235 -2.52 -0.72 -12.54
C ARG A 235 -1.42 -0.98 -13.55
N ASP A 236 -1.29 -0.07 -14.49
CA ASP A 236 -0.21 -0.09 -15.47
C ASP A 236 1.15 0.08 -14.80
N ALA A 237 2.22 -0.39 -15.47
CA ALA A 237 3.58 -0.28 -14.97
C ALA A 237 3.97 1.16 -14.60
N VAL A 238 3.46 2.15 -15.36
CA VAL A 238 3.56 3.57 -15.04
C VAL A 238 2.20 4.08 -14.58
N TYR A 239 2.05 4.30 -13.28
CA TYR A 239 0.84 4.81 -12.62
C TYR A 239 1.14 6.13 -11.91
N CYS A 240 1.30 7.19 -12.71
CA CYS A 240 1.63 8.54 -12.24
C CYS A 240 0.47 9.51 -12.52
N GLU A 241 -0.50 9.57 -11.60
CA GLU A 241 -1.60 10.54 -11.65
C GLU A 241 -1.07 11.97 -11.41
N ASP A 242 -1.74 12.97 -11.99
CA ASP A 242 -1.46 14.38 -11.68
C ASP A 242 -1.67 14.65 -10.18
N THR A 243 -0.73 15.34 -9.55
CA THR A 243 -0.73 15.57 -8.10
C THR A 243 -2.00 16.30 -7.63
N ALA A 244 -2.46 17.31 -8.36
CA ALA A 244 -3.63 18.08 -7.99
C ALA A 244 -4.92 17.26 -8.15
N GLN A 245 -4.98 16.45 -9.21
CA GLN A 245 -6.06 15.48 -9.41
C GLN A 245 -6.09 14.45 -8.29
N CYS A 246 -4.95 13.84 -7.94
CA CYS A 246 -4.86 12.87 -6.86
C CYS A 246 -5.32 13.47 -5.53
N TRP A 247 -4.86 14.66 -5.15
CA TRP A 247 -5.32 15.30 -3.91
C TRP A 247 -6.83 15.59 -3.90
N ALA A 248 -7.39 16.00 -5.04
CA ALA A 248 -8.81 16.26 -5.17
C ALA A 248 -9.64 14.96 -5.04
N SER A 249 -9.23 13.88 -5.71
CA SER A 249 -9.97 12.61 -5.68
C SER A 249 -9.74 11.80 -4.43
N VAL A 250 -8.48 11.60 -4.03
CA VAL A 250 -8.10 10.71 -2.92
C VAL A 250 -8.41 11.32 -1.57
N TYR A 251 -8.29 12.65 -1.44
CA TYR A 251 -8.42 13.34 -0.15
C TYR A 251 -9.52 14.43 -0.13
N GLY A 252 -10.26 14.63 -1.22
CA GLY A 252 -11.33 15.65 -1.27
C GLY A 252 -10.81 17.10 -1.16
N ARG A 253 -9.52 17.35 -1.38
CA ARG A 253 -8.90 18.67 -1.20
C ARG A 253 -9.30 19.61 -2.35
N ARG A 254 -10.03 20.68 -2.05
CA ARG A 254 -10.53 21.64 -3.06
C ARG A 254 -9.38 22.27 -3.84
N ASN A 255 -9.58 22.41 -5.16
CA ASN A 255 -8.60 22.93 -6.12
C ASN A 255 -7.24 22.19 -6.12
N GLY A 256 -7.20 20.93 -5.65
CA GLY A 256 -5.94 20.18 -5.57
C GLY A 256 -4.88 20.88 -4.73
N ARG A 257 -5.27 21.53 -3.63
CA ARG A 257 -4.30 22.14 -2.71
C ARG A 257 -3.53 21.06 -1.98
N SER A 258 -2.25 21.33 -1.75
CA SER A 258 -1.38 20.44 -1.00
C SER A 258 -1.81 20.38 0.46
N ALA A 259 -1.42 19.32 1.16
CA ALA A 259 -1.64 19.22 2.60
C ALA A 259 -0.89 20.28 3.43
N TRP A 260 0.02 21.01 2.78
CA TRP A 260 0.98 21.91 3.40
C TRP A 260 0.53 23.38 3.39
N THR A 261 -0.65 23.66 2.83
CA THR A 261 -1.23 25.01 2.68
C THR A 261 -2.64 25.08 3.24
#